data_AF-A0A0L0SHJ0-F1
#
_entry.id   AF-A0A0L0SHJ0-F1
#
_cell.length_a   1.000
_cell.length_b   1.000
_cell.length_c   1.000
_cell.angle_alpha   90.00
_cell.angle_beta   90.00
_cell.angle_gamma   90.00
#
_symmetry.space_group_name_H-M   'P 1'
#
loop_
_entity.id
_entity.type
_entity.pdbx_description
1 polymer ?
#
loop_
_entity_poly.entity_id
_entity_poly.type
_entity_poly.pdbx_seq_one_letter_code
_entity_poly.pdbx_strand_id
1 'polypeptide(L)' 'MSGAGIVLGLLFAVIGVSLVIVKLWPKSPDRNLIVTSLVLTLSCIYLMWAVPYMAQLHPLVPPKRTVQHH' A
#
# COMPACT_ATOMS: atom_id res chain seq x y z
N MET A 1 -4.70 -11.09 -14.94
CA MET A 1 -5.34 -10.35 -13.83
C MET A 1 -5.18 -8.87 -14.12
N SER A 2 -6.27 -8.11 -14.25
CA SER A 2 -6.22 -6.66 -14.50
C SER A 2 -5.47 -5.95 -13.38
N GLY A 3 -4.77 -4.84 -13.66
CA GLY A 3 -4.03 -4.07 -12.65
C GLY A 3 -4.89 -3.65 -11.45
N ALA A 4 -6.17 -3.35 -11.69
CA ALA A 4 -7.15 -3.08 -10.64
C ALA A 4 -7.35 -4.27 -9.68
N GLY A 5 -7.27 -5.51 -10.17
CA GLY A 5 -7.40 -6.71 -9.35
C GLY A 5 -6.25 -6.88 -8.36
N ILE A 6 -5.04 -6.48 -8.74
CA ILE A 6 -3.87 -6.55 -7.85
C ILE A 6 -3.99 -5.48 -6.76
N VAL A 7 -4.36 -4.25 -7.13
CA VAL A 7 -4.58 -3.14 -6.19
C VAL A 7 -5.67 -3.51 -5.17
N LEU A 8 -6.84 -3.96 -5.63
CA LEU A 8 -7.94 -4.34 -4.75
C LEU A 8 -7.60 -5.56 -3.89
N GLY A 9 -6.93 -6.57 -4.45
CA GLY A 9 -6.50 -7.75 -3.70
C GLY A 9 -5.58 -7.40 -2.54
N LEU A 10 -4.59 -6.53 -2.78
CA LEU A 10 -3.68 -6.05 -1.73
C LEU A 10 -4.39 -5.14 -0.73
N LEU A 11 -5.34 -4.31 -1.16
CA LEU A 11 -6.16 -3.50 -0.25
C LEU A 11 -6.90 -4.39 0.76
N PHE A 12 -7.59 -5.42 0.28
CA PHE A 12 -8.30 -6.35 1.16
C PHE A 12 -7.34 -7.12 2.07
N ALA A 13 -6.15 -7.48 1.60
CA ALA A 13 -5.13 -8.11 2.44
C ALA A 13 -4.69 -7.18 3.58
N VAL A 14 -4.41 -5.90 3.29
CA VAL A 14 -4.02 -4.90 4.31
C VAL A 14 -5.13 -4.65 5.32
N ILE A 15 -6.38 -4.55 4.87
CA ILE A 15 -7.56 -4.43 5.74
C ILE A 15 -7.68 -5.69 6.62
N GLY A 16 -7.54 -6.88 6.04
CA GLY A 16 -7.60 -8.14 6.76
C GLY A 16 -6.55 -8.22 7.88
N VAL A 17 -5.29 -7.91 7.56
CA VAL A 17 -4.20 -7.87 8.55
C VAL A 17 -4.46 -6.84 9.63
N SER A 18 -4.95 -5.65 9.26
CA SER A 18 -5.29 -4.58 10.22
C SER A 18 -6.38 -5.02 11.20
N LEU A 19 -7.42 -5.71 10.74
CA LEU A 19 -8.47 -6.25 11.60
C LEU A 19 -7.95 -7.35 12.55
N VAL A 20 -7.04 -8.20 12.08
CA VAL A 20 -6.38 -9.21 12.90
C VAL A 20 -5.56 -8.55 14.01
N ILE A 21 -4.78 -7.51 13.70
CA ILE A 21 -4.01 -6.74 14.68
C ILE A 21 -4.94 -6.15 15.75
N VAL A 22 -6.02 -5.48 15.35
CA VAL A 22 -6.98 -4.88 16.29
C VAL A 22 -7.58 -5.94 17.24
N LYS A 23 -7.94 -7.11 16.71
CA LYS A 23 -8.63 -8.16 17.47
C LYS A 23 -7.70 -8.97 18.38
N LEU A 24 -6.50 -9.29 17.92
CA LEU A 24 -5.57 -10.18 18.64
C LEU A 24 -4.63 -9.44 19.60
N TRP A 25 -4.54 -8.10 19.54
CA TRP A 25 -3.62 -7.37 20.42
C TRP A 25 -4.02 -7.50 21.89
N PRO A 26 -3.09 -7.88 22.79
CA PRO A 26 -3.36 -8.00 24.21
C PRO A 26 -3.74 -6.64 24.82
N LYS A 27 -4.51 -6.68 25.91
CA LYS A 27 -4.89 -5.48 26.67
C LYS A 27 -3.64 -4.90 27.34
N SER A 28 -3.11 -3.82 26.77
CA SER A 28 -2.06 -2.98 27.37
C SER A 28 -2.58 -1.56 27.63
N PRO A 29 -1.97 -0.80 28.57
CA PRO A 29 -2.33 0.59 28.82
C PRO A 29 -2.29 1.45 27.55
N ASP A 30 -1.27 1.22 26.72
CA ASP A 30 -1.03 1.96 25.48
C ASP A 30 -1.56 1.23 24.23
N ARG A 31 -2.46 0.26 24.40
CA ARG A 31 -2.96 -0.59 23.29
C ARG A 31 -3.47 0.24 22.13
N ASN A 32 -4.24 1.29 22.43
CA ASN A 32 -4.84 2.11 21.38
C ASN A 32 -3.76 2.84 20.56
N LEU A 33 -2.70 3.34 21.19
CA LEU A 33 -1.59 4.01 20.51
C LEU A 33 -0.80 3.03 19.63
N ILE A 34 -0.51 1.84 20.15
CA ILE A 34 0.26 0.82 19.43
C ILE A 34 -0.54 0.28 18.22
N VAL A 35 -1.80 -0.08 18.43
CA VAL A 35 -2.65 -0.62 17.36
C VAL A 35 -2.90 0.43 16.27
N THR A 36 -3.20 1.67 16.64
CA THR A 36 -3.46 2.73 15.65
C THR A 36 -2.21 3.11 14.87
N SER A 37 -1.04 3.20 15.52
CA SER A 37 0.23 3.44 14.83
C SER A 37 0.56 2.32 13.84
N LEU A 38 0.40 1.05 14.22
CA LEU A 38 0.61 -0.10 13.32
C LEU A 38 -0.33 -0.07 12.10
N VAL A 39 -1.62 0.15 12.32
CA VAL A 39 -2.62 0.22 11.23
C VAL A 39 -2.34 1.41 10.30
N LEU A 40 -1.93 2.56 10.85
CA LEU A 40 -1.54 3.73 10.08
C LEU A 40 -0.29 3.46 9.23
N THR A 41 0.74 2.83 9.81
CA THR A 41 1.96 2.47 9.08
C THR A 41 1.66 1.51 7.94
N LEU A 42 0.84 0.48 8.15
CA LEU A 42 0.42 -0.45 7.09
C LEU A 42 -0.35 0.26 5.98
N SER A 43 -1.23 1.20 6.35
CA SER A 43 -1.97 2.01 5.39
C SER A 43 -1.04 2.89 4.55
N CYS A 44 -0.06 3.54 5.18
CA CYS A 44 0.93 4.38 4.48
C CYS A 44 1.79 3.56 3.53
N ILE A 45 2.29 2.39 3.96
CA ILE A 45 3.08 1.47 3.11
C ILE A 45 2.26 1.05 1.88
N TYR A 46 0.98 0.71 2.07
CA TYR A 46 0.10 0.37 0.97
C TYR A 46 -0.10 1.54 -0.01
N LEU A 47 -0.35 2.76 0.48
CA LEU A 47 -0.52 3.94 -0.37
C LEU A 47 0.75 4.28 -1.15
N MET A 48 1.91 4.23 -0.49
CA MET A 48 3.22 4.44 -1.13
C MET A 48 3.48 3.45 -2.26
N TRP A 49 2.98 2.21 -2.15
CA TRP A 49 3.07 1.23 -3.23
C TRP A 49 1.98 1.42 -4.31
N ALA A 50 0.73 1.62 -3.91
CA ALA A 50 -0.42 1.59 -4.82
C ALA A 50 -0.47 2.81 -5.76
N VAL A 51 -0.14 4.00 -5.25
CA VAL A 51 -0.18 5.26 -6.02
C VAL A 51 0.77 5.22 -7.23
N PRO A 52 2.09 4.94 -7.08
CA PRO A 52 2.99 4.87 -8.24
C PRO A 52 2.68 3.68 -9.16
N TYR A 53 2.18 2.56 -8.62
CA TYR A 53 1.74 1.44 -9.44
C TYR A 53 0.59 1.84 -10.38
N MET A 54 -0.41 2.57 -9.88
CA MET A 54 -1.51 3.09 -10.68
C MET A 54 -1.06 4.13 -11.72
N ALA A 55 -0.08 4.98 -11.36
CA ALA A 55 0.48 5.96 -12.30
C ALA A 55 1.21 5.30 -13.48
N GLN A 56 1.74 4.09 -13.29
CA GLN A 56 2.48 3.35 -14.32
C GLN A 56 1.61 2.42 -15.16
N LEU A 57 0.37 2.11 -14.76
CA LEU A 57 -0.49 1.15 -15.46
C LEU A 57 -0.87 1.61 -16.88
N HIS A 58 -1.21 2.89 -17.05
CA HIS A 58 -1.51 3.50 -18.35
C HIS A 58 -0.76 4.84 -18.49
N PRO A 59 0.54 4.80 -18.81
CA PRO A 59 1.37 6.00 -18.83
C PRO A 59 1.03 6.88 -20.05
N LEU A 60 0.81 8.18 -19.80
CA LEU A 60 0.54 9.17 -20.85
C LEU A 60 1.82 9.70 -21.52
N VAL A 61 2.94 9.65 -20.79
CA VAL A 61 4.24 10.14 -21.26
C VAL A 61 5.18 8.95 -21.40
N PRO A 62 5.65 8.63 -22.62
CA PRO A 62 6.65 7.60 -22.80
C PRO A 62 8.03 8.09 -22.32
N PRO A 63 8.92 7.19 -21.90
CA PRO A 63 10.27 7.57 -21.48
C PRO A 63 11.03 8.19 -22.66
N LYS A 64 11.55 9.41 -22.49
CA LYS A 64 12.49 10.04 -23.43
C LYS A 64 13.91 9.91 -22.88
N ARG A 65 14.83 9.36 -23.67
CA ARG A 65 16.27 9.33 -23.36
C ARG A 65 16.98 10.38 -24.22
N THR A 66 17.88 11.15 -23.61
CA THR A 66 18.68 12.19 -24.28
C THR A 66 20.02 11.70 -24.81
N VAL A 67 20.33 10.40 -24.69
CA VAL A 67 21.61 9.83 -25.13
C VAL A 67 21.38 8.93 -26.33
N GLN A 68 21.59 9.48 -27.52
CA GLN A 68 21.98 8.72 -28.71
C GLN A 68 23.04 9.52 -29.48
N HIS A 69 24.25 9.51 -28.93
CA HIS A 69 25.49 9.78 -29.65
C HIS A 69 26.33 8.52 -29.57
N HIS A 70 26.32 7.74 -30.65
CA HIS A 70 27.46 7.10 -31.34
C HIS A 70 26.93 6.23 -32.47
#